data_AF-A0A969BM67-F1
#
_entry.id   AF-A0A969BM67-F1
#
_cell.length_a   1.000
_cell.length_b   1.000
_cell.length_c   1.000
_cell.angle_alpha   90.00
_cell.angle_beta   90.00
_cell.angle_gamma   90.00
#
_symmetry.space_group_name_H-M   'P 1'
#
loop_
_entity.id
_entity.type
_entity.pdbx_description
1 polymer ?
#
loop_
_entity_poly.entity_id
_entity_poly.type
_entity_poly.pdbx_seq_one_letter_code
_entity_poly.pdbx_strand_id
1 'polypeptide(L)'
;MQSLFSLHQCIEADRALSLDHIKEHFKPDLNSMEPRDKALLKTLGAEAVRLFEKEFDSGATSVTHENDEIQNVVSDALAVYYQQVQKDATFLVKTMVRETASIYNYYLAVLALAAAFGEVANSDKKVNHKNFVNNAWIRALMSSDELRQAVTKANTGWDTRQDRVKQWFRDVVRQDAEYMAYLDKKSPDPTSKRNS
;
A
#
# COMPACT_ATOMS: atom_id res chain seq x y z
N MET A 1 -3.61 -7.48 -1.01
CA MET A 1 -5.09 -7.42 -0.94
C MET A 1 -5.61 -6.00 -1.15
N GLN A 2 -5.08 -4.98 -0.46
CA GLN A 2 -5.53 -3.59 -0.62
C GLN A 2 -5.42 -3.08 -2.07
N SER A 3 -4.30 -3.32 -2.77
CA SER A 3 -4.09 -2.82 -4.14
C SER A 3 -5.08 -3.35 -5.18
N LEU A 4 -5.60 -4.57 -4.99
CA LEU A 4 -6.60 -5.18 -5.89
C LEU A 4 -7.98 -4.58 -5.64
N PHE A 5 -8.32 -4.33 -4.37
CA PHE A 5 -9.53 -3.59 -4.00
C PHE A 5 -9.46 -2.14 -4.50
N SER A 6 -8.31 -1.48 -4.37
CA SER A 6 -8.07 -0.14 -4.91
C SER A 6 -8.23 -0.08 -6.43
N LEU A 7 -7.78 -1.10 -7.17
CA LEU A 7 -7.98 -1.16 -8.62
C LEU A 7 -9.47 -1.21 -8.97
N HIS A 8 -10.23 -2.04 -8.27
CA HIS A 8 -11.66 -2.14 -8.50
C HIS A 8 -12.37 -0.81 -8.20
N GLN A 9 -11.98 -0.14 -7.13
CA GLN A 9 -12.51 1.17 -6.78
C GLN A 9 -12.12 2.26 -7.79
N CYS A 10 -10.89 2.24 -8.33
CA CYS A 10 -10.48 3.13 -9.41
C CYS A 10 -11.35 2.93 -10.66
N ILE A 11 -11.61 1.68 -11.04
CA ILE A 11 -12.48 1.34 -12.19
C ILE A 11 -13.90 1.91 -11.99
N GLU A 12 -14.48 1.74 -10.81
CA GLU A 12 -15.81 2.29 -10.50
C GLU A 12 -15.80 3.83 -10.48
N ALA A 13 -14.75 4.44 -9.93
CA ALA A 13 -14.59 5.88 -9.89
C ALA A 13 -14.42 6.47 -11.29
N ASP A 14 -13.60 5.85 -12.15
CA ASP A 14 -13.40 6.26 -13.54
C ASP A 14 -14.71 6.16 -14.34
N ARG A 15 -15.52 5.11 -14.09
CA ARG A 15 -16.86 5.00 -14.68
C ARG A 15 -17.76 6.15 -14.25
N ALA A 16 -17.78 6.47 -12.96
CA ALA A 16 -18.57 7.60 -12.44
C ALA A 16 -18.10 8.93 -13.03
N LEU A 17 -16.78 9.12 -13.19
CA LEU A 17 -16.19 10.32 -13.79
C LEU A 17 -16.63 10.48 -15.26
N SER A 18 -16.62 9.41 -16.05
CA SER A 18 -17.10 9.44 -17.44
C SER A 18 -18.59 9.75 -17.53
N LEU A 19 -19.41 9.22 -16.62
CA LEU A 19 -20.83 9.54 -16.55
C LEU A 19 -21.07 11.02 -16.21
N ASP A 20 -20.28 11.57 -15.30
CA ASP A 20 -20.40 12.98 -14.93
C ASP A 20 -19.88 13.91 -16.04
N HIS A 21 -18.81 13.52 -16.76
CA HIS A 21 -18.35 14.22 -17.96
C HIS A 21 -19.45 14.32 -19.03
N ILE A 22 -20.15 13.21 -19.30
CA ILE A 22 -21.29 13.19 -20.23
C ILE A 22 -22.39 14.14 -19.72
N LYS A 23 -22.77 14.06 -18.45
CA LYS A 23 -23.81 14.93 -17.87
C LYS A 23 -23.43 16.40 -17.93
N GLU A 24 -22.17 16.74 -17.71
CA GLU A 24 -21.66 18.12 -17.77
C GLU A 24 -21.69 18.67 -19.18
N HIS A 25 -21.36 17.86 -20.19
CA HIS A 25 -21.43 18.27 -21.58
C HIS A 25 -22.86 18.65 -22.01
N PHE A 26 -23.87 17.96 -21.47
CA PHE A 26 -25.29 18.24 -21.76
C PHE A 26 -25.95 19.20 -20.75
N LYS A 27 -25.20 19.83 -19.83
CA LYS A 27 -25.76 20.91 -19.00
C LYS A 27 -26.01 22.16 -19.84
N PRO A 28 -27.07 22.93 -19.55
CA PRO A 28 -27.29 24.22 -20.19
C PRO A 28 -26.12 25.15 -19.85
N ASP A 29 -25.38 25.60 -20.87
CA ASP A 29 -24.32 26.57 -20.68
C ASP A 29 -24.92 27.92 -20.25
N LEU A 30 -24.56 28.38 -19.05
CA LEU A 30 -25.02 29.66 -18.51
C LEU A 30 -24.41 30.88 -19.22
N ASN A 31 -23.33 30.68 -19.99
CA ASN A 31 -22.60 31.75 -20.67
C ASN A 31 -22.86 31.83 -22.19
N SER A 32 -23.65 30.92 -22.75
CA SER A 32 -23.98 30.91 -24.19
C SER A 32 -24.96 32.03 -24.54
N MET A 33 -24.69 32.76 -25.64
CA MET A 33 -25.60 33.77 -26.19
C MET A 33 -26.92 33.17 -26.72
N GLU A 34 -26.93 31.88 -27.08
CA GLU A 34 -28.13 31.16 -27.50
C GLU A 34 -28.57 30.20 -26.39
N PRO A 35 -29.77 30.38 -25.81
CA PRO A 35 -30.31 29.44 -24.84
C PRO A 35 -30.68 28.13 -25.56
N ARG A 36 -29.92 27.07 -25.30
CA ARG A 36 -30.32 25.70 -25.69
C ARG A 36 -31.56 25.26 -24.91
N ASP A 37 -32.45 24.51 -25.55
CA ASP A 37 -33.64 23.96 -24.90
C ASP A 37 -33.23 22.96 -23.80
N LYS A 38 -33.58 23.29 -22.55
CA LYS A 38 -33.29 22.47 -21.36
C LYS A 38 -33.98 21.11 -21.44
N ALA A 39 -35.13 21.00 -22.08
CA ALA A 39 -35.85 19.74 -22.23
C ALA A 39 -35.12 18.82 -23.21
N LEU A 40 -34.68 19.36 -24.34
CA LEU A 40 -33.95 18.62 -25.38
C LEU A 40 -32.56 18.17 -24.89
N LEU A 41 -31.83 19.04 -24.19
CA LEU A 41 -30.54 18.68 -23.58
C LEU A 41 -30.66 17.56 -22.54
N LYS A 42 -31.74 17.57 -21.76
CA LYS A 42 -31.99 16.52 -20.76
C LYS A 42 -32.31 15.18 -21.43
N THR A 43 -33.04 15.16 -22.55
CA THR A 43 -33.30 13.93 -23.31
C THR A 43 -32.04 13.40 -23.98
N LEU A 44 -31.24 14.29 -24.60
CA LEU A 44 -29.97 13.91 -25.23
C LEU A 44 -28.97 13.38 -24.21
N GLY A 45 -28.85 14.01 -23.04
CA GLY A 45 -27.98 13.54 -21.96
C GLY A 45 -28.43 12.18 -21.39
N ALA A 46 -29.74 11.95 -21.25
CA ALA A 46 -30.25 10.65 -20.81
C ALA A 46 -30.01 9.54 -21.84
N GLU A 47 -30.10 9.86 -23.13
CA GLU A 47 -29.80 8.95 -24.23
C GLU A 47 -28.31 8.63 -24.31
N ALA A 48 -27.44 9.63 -24.17
CA ALA A 48 -25.99 9.46 -24.13
C ALA A 48 -25.54 8.60 -22.93
N VAL A 49 -26.14 8.77 -21.74
CA VAL A 49 -25.85 7.93 -20.57
C VAL A 49 -26.27 6.48 -20.83
N ARG A 50 -27.46 6.24 -21.39
CA ARG A 50 -27.93 4.89 -21.73
C ARG A 50 -27.04 4.21 -22.77
N LEU A 51 -26.60 4.97 -23.78
CA LEU A 51 -25.69 4.47 -24.80
C LEU A 51 -24.34 4.12 -24.18
N PHE A 52 -23.79 4.98 -23.32
CA PHE A 52 -22.56 4.70 -22.60
C PHE A 52 -22.66 3.42 -21.75
N GLU A 53 -23.72 3.24 -20.97
CA GLU A 53 -23.92 2.03 -20.15
C GLU A 53 -24.03 0.77 -21.02
N LYS A 54 -24.77 0.84 -22.13
CA LYS A 54 -24.93 -0.29 -23.05
C LYS A 54 -23.61 -0.68 -23.71
N GLU A 55 -22.82 0.30 -24.17
CA GLU A 55 -21.54 0.04 -24.84
C GLU A 55 -20.43 -0.35 -23.84
N PHE A 56 -20.54 0.11 -22.60
CA PHE A 56 -19.70 -0.34 -21.50
C PHE A 56 -19.93 -1.82 -21.18
N ASP A 57 -21.19 -2.25 -21.09
CA ASP A 57 -21.55 -3.66 -20.84
C ASP A 57 -21.22 -4.58 -22.03
N SER A 58 -21.27 -4.06 -23.26
CA SER A 58 -20.89 -4.79 -24.48
C SER A 58 -19.37 -4.88 -24.68
N GLY A 59 -18.59 -4.03 -24.01
CA GLY A 59 -17.15 -3.91 -24.21
C GLY A 59 -16.76 -3.31 -25.57
N ALA A 60 -17.70 -2.67 -26.27
CA ALA A 60 -17.44 -2.11 -27.58
C ALA A 60 -16.63 -0.81 -27.49
N THR A 61 -15.62 -0.68 -28.35
CA THR A 61 -14.77 0.52 -28.46
C THR A 61 -15.29 1.50 -29.52
N SER A 62 -16.32 1.11 -30.28
CA SER A 62 -16.88 1.90 -31.38
C SER A 62 -18.37 2.09 -31.14
N VAL A 63 -18.77 3.35 -31.01
CA VAL A 63 -20.15 3.75 -30.78
C VAL A 63 -20.72 4.27 -32.10
N THR A 64 -21.88 3.77 -32.50
CA THR A 64 -22.63 4.28 -33.66
C THR A 64 -23.99 4.76 -33.18
N HIS A 65 -24.30 6.04 -33.42
CA HIS A 65 -25.60 6.61 -33.06
C HIS A 65 -26.13 7.49 -34.19
N GLU A 66 -27.43 7.72 -34.24
CA GLU A 66 -28.07 8.60 -35.23
C GLU A 66 -27.72 10.09 -35.01
N ASN A 67 -27.17 10.42 -33.85
CA ASN A 67 -26.78 11.78 -33.48
C ASN A 67 -25.27 11.85 -33.27
N ASP A 68 -24.59 12.58 -34.15
CA ASP A 68 -23.14 12.78 -34.14
C ASP A 68 -22.64 13.39 -32.83
N GLU A 69 -23.42 14.27 -32.17
CA GLU A 69 -23.04 14.88 -30.89
C GLU A 69 -23.01 13.84 -29.77
N ILE A 70 -24.03 12.97 -29.70
CA ILE A 70 -24.08 11.87 -28.73
C ILE A 70 -22.95 10.87 -29.00
N GLN A 71 -22.73 10.53 -30.27
CA GLN A 71 -21.69 9.58 -30.65
C GLN A 71 -20.29 10.06 -30.24
N ASN A 72 -19.95 11.32 -30.54
CA ASN A 72 -18.64 11.88 -30.22
C ASN A 72 -18.40 11.94 -28.71
N VAL A 73 -19.38 12.45 -27.95
CA VAL A 73 -19.25 12.59 -26.49
C VAL A 73 -19.11 11.23 -25.79
N VAL A 74 -19.87 10.21 -26.23
CA VAL A 74 -19.78 8.86 -25.66
C VAL A 74 -18.48 8.17 -26.07
N SER A 75 -18.04 8.33 -27.32
CA SER A 75 -16.76 7.80 -27.80
C SER A 75 -15.58 8.40 -27.03
N ASP A 76 -15.58 9.72 -26.83
CA ASP A 76 -14.55 10.41 -26.05
C ASP A 76 -14.56 9.98 -24.59
N ALA A 77 -15.74 9.85 -23.97
CA ALA A 77 -15.87 9.39 -22.59
C ALA A 77 -15.37 7.94 -22.39
N LEU A 78 -15.60 7.06 -23.37
CA LEU A 78 -15.06 5.70 -23.37
C LEU A 78 -13.54 5.69 -23.57
N ALA A 79 -13.02 6.49 -24.51
CA ALA A 79 -11.58 6.58 -24.76
C ALA A 79 -10.83 7.08 -23.51
N VAL A 80 -11.36 8.11 -22.84
CA VAL A 80 -10.81 8.63 -21.58
C VAL A 80 -10.87 7.57 -20.49
N TYR A 81 -12.00 6.87 -20.34
CA TYR A 81 -12.16 5.79 -19.35
C TYR A 81 -11.09 4.70 -19.53
N TYR A 82 -10.94 4.14 -20.73
CA TYR A 82 -9.98 3.07 -20.98
C TYR A 82 -8.53 3.53 -20.77
N GLN A 83 -8.20 4.76 -21.17
CA GLN A 83 -6.88 5.33 -20.91
C GLN A 83 -6.62 5.50 -19.41
N GLN A 84 -7.61 5.94 -18.64
CA GLN A 84 -7.46 6.17 -17.20
C GLN A 84 -7.32 4.86 -16.44
N VAL A 85 -8.16 3.87 -16.75
CA VAL A 85 -8.06 2.51 -16.18
C VAL A 85 -6.70 1.88 -16.47
N GLN A 86 -6.16 2.05 -17.69
CA GLN A 86 -4.84 1.51 -18.03
C GLN A 86 -3.70 2.20 -17.25
N LYS A 87 -3.79 3.53 -17.06
CA LYS A 87 -2.83 4.29 -16.26
C LYS A 87 -2.87 3.84 -14.80
N ASP A 88 -4.05 3.73 -14.23
CA ASP A 88 -4.25 3.33 -12.84
C ASP A 88 -3.80 1.89 -12.60
N ALA A 89 -4.11 0.96 -13.50
CA ALA A 89 -3.61 -0.41 -13.44
C ALA A 89 -2.07 -0.45 -13.48
N THR A 90 -1.45 0.31 -14.38
CA THR A 90 0.02 0.37 -14.48
C THR A 90 0.65 0.97 -13.22
N PHE A 91 0.04 2.01 -12.66
CA PHE A 91 0.48 2.64 -11.42
C PHE A 91 0.39 1.67 -10.23
N LEU A 92 -0.75 1.00 -10.06
CA LEU A 92 -0.98 0.07 -8.96
C LEU A 92 -0.05 -1.15 -9.01
N VAL A 93 0.22 -1.69 -10.20
CA VAL A 93 1.21 -2.79 -10.35
C VAL A 93 2.59 -2.34 -9.91
N LYS A 94 3.04 -1.15 -10.32
CA LYS A 94 4.34 -0.60 -9.89
C LYS A 94 4.39 -0.39 -8.38
N THR A 95 3.32 0.13 -7.78
CA THR A 95 3.23 0.32 -6.34
C THR A 95 3.25 -1.01 -5.59
N MET A 96 2.52 -2.03 -6.06
CA MET A 96 2.51 -3.36 -5.43
C MET A 96 3.90 -4.02 -5.43
N VAL A 97 4.64 -3.92 -6.54
CA VAL A 97 6.02 -4.44 -6.61
C VAL A 97 6.93 -3.71 -5.61
N ARG A 98 6.79 -2.37 -5.51
CA ARG A 98 7.53 -1.56 -4.54
C ARG A 98 7.17 -1.91 -3.09
N GLU A 99 5.90 -2.12 -2.79
CA GLU A 99 5.45 -2.55 -1.46
C GLU A 99 6.00 -3.93 -1.10
N THR A 100 6.01 -4.86 -2.05
CA THR A 100 6.58 -6.20 -1.86
C THR A 100 8.08 -6.12 -1.55
N ALA A 101 8.83 -5.28 -2.26
CA ALA A 101 10.23 -5.02 -1.94
C ALA A 101 10.38 -4.35 -0.56
N SER A 102 9.41 -3.55 -0.14
CA SER A 102 9.41 -2.92 1.19
C SER A 102 9.18 -3.95 2.30
N ILE A 103 8.38 -5.00 2.10
CA ILE A 103 8.22 -6.11 3.06
C ILE A 103 9.57 -6.76 3.36
N TYR A 104 10.38 -7.01 2.33
CA TYR A 104 11.73 -7.53 2.51
C TYR A 104 12.61 -6.58 3.34
N ASN A 105 12.51 -5.27 3.08
CA ASN A 105 13.22 -4.27 3.86
C ASN A 105 12.76 -4.23 5.33
N TYR A 106 11.46 -4.36 5.60
CA TYR A 106 10.94 -4.46 6.97
C TYR A 106 11.42 -5.71 7.67
N TYR A 107 11.47 -6.85 6.97
CA TYR A 107 12.02 -8.09 7.52
C TYR A 107 13.48 -7.91 7.94
N LEU A 108 14.32 -7.33 7.08
CA LEU A 108 15.71 -7.00 7.41
C LEU A 108 15.80 -6.03 8.60
N ALA A 109 14.95 -5.00 8.64
CA ALA A 109 14.92 -4.03 9.74
C ALA A 109 14.58 -4.69 11.09
N VAL A 110 13.67 -5.67 11.11
CA VAL A 110 13.30 -6.41 12.33
C VAL A 110 14.45 -7.30 12.80
N LEU A 111 15.12 -8.01 11.88
CA LEU A 111 16.30 -8.82 12.22
C LEU A 111 17.44 -7.94 12.75
N ALA A 112 17.68 -6.80 12.12
CA ALA A 112 18.66 -5.81 12.56
C ALA A 112 18.30 -5.22 13.93
N LEU A 113 17.01 -5.03 14.22
CA LEU A 113 16.55 -4.53 15.52
C LEU A 113 16.85 -5.52 16.63
N ALA A 114 16.63 -6.82 16.39
CA ALA A 114 16.95 -7.87 17.36
C ALA A 114 18.46 -7.91 17.67
N ALA A 115 19.31 -7.78 16.64
CA ALA A 115 20.76 -7.65 16.82
C ALA A 115 21.14 -6.40 17.63
N ALA A 116 20.54 -5.24 17.31
CA ALA A 116 20.78 -3.99 18.02
C ALA A 116 20.33 -4.05 19.49
N PHE A 117 19.22 -4.74 19.80
CA PHE A 117 18.85 -5.01 21.19
C PHE A 117 19.87 -5.89 21.91
N GLY A 118 20.45 -6.88 21.22
CA GLY A 118 21.55 -7.68 21.76
C GLY A 118 22.77 -6.82 22.15
N GLU A 119 23.13 -5.85 21.30
CA GLU A 119 24.23 -4.90 21.57
C GLU A 119 23.93 -3.96 22.75
N VAL A 120 22.71 -3.43 22.83
CA VAL A 120 22.25 -2.61 23.96
C VAL A 120 22.27 -3.43 25.26
N ALA A 121 21.77 -4.67 25.23
CA ALA A 121 21.74 -5.56 26.37
C ALA A 121 23.16 -5.95 26.84
N ASN A 122 24.10 -6.15 25.91
CA ASN A 122 25.50 -6.42 26.22
C ASN A 122 26.22 -5.20 26.83
N SER A 123 25.78 -4.00 26.49
CA SER A 123 26.32 -2.73 26.98
C SER A 123 25.70 -2.28 28.31
N ASP A 124 24.51 -2.79 28.67
CA ASP A 124 23.84 -2.46 29.92
C ASP A 124 24.50 -3.17 31.12
N LYS A 125 25.01 -2.37 32.06
CA LYS A 125 25.67 -2.86 33.29
C LYS A 125 24.72 -2.96 34.49
N LYS A 126 23.49 -2.45 34.37
CA LYS A 126 22.53 -2.37 35.49
C LYS A 126 21.76 -3.66 35.70
N VAL A 127 21.58 -4.46 34.66
CA VAL A 127 20.81 -5.71 34.69
C VAL A 127 21.62 -6.82 34.01
N ASN A 128 21.56 -8.03 34.54
CA ASN A 128 22.32 -9.16 33.99
C ASN A 128 21.59 -9.77 32.79
N HIS A 129 21.90 -9.29 31.58
CA HIS A 129 21.31 -9.79 30.33
C HIS A 129 22.03 -11.00 29.71
N LYS A 130 22.88 -11.71 30.47
CA LYS A 130 23.71 -12.82 29.95
C LYS A 130 22.90 -13.88 29.20
N ASN A 131 21.71 -14.23 29.68
CA ASN A 131 20.85 -15.24 29.04
C ASN A 131 20.27 -14.80 27.69
N PHE A 132 20.06 -13.50 27.49
CA PHE A 132 19.60 -12.93 26.24
C PHE A 132 20.75 -12.78 25.24
N VAL A 133 21.88 -12.22 25.68
CA VAL A 133 23.09 -12.04 24.84
C VAL A 133 23.71 -13.36 24.42
N ASN A 134 23.64 -14.40 25.28
CA ASN A 134 24.15 -15.73 24.96
C ASN A 134 23.15 -16.61 24.20
N ASN A 135 21.96 -16.10 23.89
CA ASN A 135 21.01 -16.85 23.06
C ASN A 135 21.64 -17.08 21.68
N ALA A 136 21.60 -18.33 21.20
CA ALA A 136 22.22 -18.74 19.95
C ALA A 136 21.73 -17.91 18.75
N TRP A 137 20.44 -17.55 18.73
CA TRP A 137 19.85 -16.75 17.66
C TRP A 137 20.35 -15.30 17.69
N ILE A 138 20.34 -14.65 18.86
CA ILE A 138 20.83 -13.27 19.00
C ILE A 138 22.30 -13.19 18.64
N ARG A 139 23.12 -14.15 19.11
CA ARG A 139 24.53 -14.21 18.76
C ARG A 139 24.73 -14.40 17.26
N ALA A 140 24.00 -15.33 16.64
CA ALA A 140 24.07 -15.58 15.20
C ALA A 140 23.68 -14.35 14.37
N LEU A 141 22.66 -13.60 14.78
CA LEU A 141 22.26 -12.35 14.12
C LEU A 141 23.34 -11.26 14.28
N MET A 142 23.90 -11.10 15.47
CA MET A 142 24.94 -10.11 15.74
C MET A 142 26.23 -10.40 14.97
N SER A 143 26.59 -11.68 14.76
CA SER A 143 27.80 -12.10 14.05
C SER A 143 27.61 -12.36 12.56
N SER A 144 26.39 -12.24 12.02
CA SER A 144 26.13 -12.50 10.60
C SER A 144 26.57 -11.32 9.74
N ASP A 145 27.64 -11.53 8.97
CA ASP A 145 28.12 -10.54 7.99
C ASP A 145 27.15 -10.39 6.81
N GLU A 146 26.45 -11.46 6.43
CA GLU A 146 25.41 -11.46 5.39
C GLU A 146 24.27 -10.51 5.75
N LEU A 147 23.79 -10.58 7.00
CA LEU A 147 22.76 -9.68 7.51
C LEU A 147 23.23 -8.23 7.51
N ARG A 148 24.46 -7.96 7.99
CA ARG A 148 25.03 -6.60 8.02
C ARG A 148 25.15 -6.00 6.63
N GLN A 149 25.61 -6.78 5.64
CA GLN A 149 25.70 -6.33 4.25
C GLN A 149 24.31 -6.06 3.66
N ALA A 150 23.34 -6.95 3.89
CA ALA A 150 21.97 -6.78 3.40
C ALA A 150 21.28 -5.54 3.99
N VAL A 151 21.45 -5.31 5.30
CA VAL A 151 20.90 -4.15 6.02
C VAL A 151 21.53 -2.84 5.54
N THR A 152 22.85 -2.83 5.32
CA THR A 152 23.58 -1.68 4.78
C THR A 152 23.13 -1.35 3.37
N LYS A 153 23.03 -2.36 2.49
CA LYS A 153 22.57 -2.20 1.11
C LYS A 153 21.13 -1.67 1.02
N ALA A 154 20.25 -2.15 1.90
CA ALA A 154 18.86 -1.71 1.97
C ALA A 154 18.67 -0.41 2.77
N ASN A 155 19.71 0.12 3.40
CA ASN A 155 19.66 1.27 4.32
C ASN A 155 18.58 1.12 5.41
N THR A 156 18.41 -0.10 5.92
CA THR A 156 17.40 -0.47 6.94
C THR A 156 17.97 -0.55 8.35
N GLY A 157 19.24 -0.17 8.52
CA GLY A 157 19.96 -0.21 9.79
C GLY A 157 19.40 0.75 10.84
N TRP A 158 19.78 0.47 12.09
CA TRP A 158 19.38 1.27 13.26
C TRP A 158 20.48 2.19 13.76
N ASP A 159 21.63 2.26 13.07
CA ASP A 159 22.81 3.03 13.47
C ASP A 159 22.52 4.53 13.68
N THR A 160 21.70 5.10 12.80
CA THR A 160 21.27 6.51 12.88
C THR A 160 20.17 6.75 13.93
N ARG A 161 19.57 5.69 14.46
CA ARG A 161 18.41 5.73 15.37
C ARG A 161 18.66 4.95 16.67
N GLN A 162 19.92 4.79 17.06
CA GLN A 162 20.33 4.03 18.24
C GLN A 162 19.67 4.52 19.54
N ASP A 163 19.41 5.82 19.66
CA ASP A 163 18.72 6.36 20.85
C ASP A 163 17.28 5.85 20.97
N ARG A 164 16.57 5.67 19.85
CA ARG A 164 15.23 5.06 19.85
C ARG A 164 15.29 3.59 20.23
N VAL A 165 16.29 2.86 19.74
CA VAL A 165 16.49 1.44 20.11
C VAL A 165 16.72 1.32 21.62
N LYS A 166 17.59 2.16 22.20
CA LYS A 166 17.82 2.19 23.65
C LYS A 166 16.57 2.54 24.46
N GLN A 167 15.76 3.47 23.95
CA GLN A 167 14.50 3.84 24.57
C GLN A 167 13.51 2.66 24.55
N TRP A 168 13.27 2.06 23.39
CA TRP A 168 12.37 0.92 23.26
C TRP A 168 12.82 -0.29 24.08
N PHE A 169 14.13 -0.55 24.15
CA PHE A 169 14.66 -1.61 25.00
C PHE A 169 14.34 -1.36 26.48
N ARG A 170 14.44 -0.12 26.94
CA ARG A 170 14.17 0.25 28.34
C ARG A 170 12.67 0.28 28.66
N ASP A 171 11.87 0.83 27.77
CA ASP A 171 10.46 1.13 28.03
C ASP A 171 9.55 -0.05 27.69
N VAL A 172 9.96 -0.90 26.74
CA VAL A 172 9.16 -2.06 26.29
C VAL A 172 9.81 -3.36 26.78
N VAL A 173 11.03 -3.66 26.34
CA VAL A 173 11.64 -4.98 26.58
C VAL A 173 11.91 -5.21 28.07
N ARG A 174 12.41 -4.21 28.79
CA ARG A 174 12.72 -4.33 30.22
C ARG A 174 11.48 -4.29 31.14
N GLN A 175 10.37 -3.71 30.68
CA GLN A 175 9.13 -3.70 31.44
C GLN A 175 8.35 -5.01 31.28
N ASP A 176 8.73 -5.84 30.30
CA ASP A 176 8.05 -7.10 30.02
C ASP A 176 8.37 -8.19 31.07
N ALA A 177 7.31 -8.77 31.64
CA ALA A 177 7.43 -9.76 32.70
C ALA A 177 8.01 -11.10 32.21
N GLU A 178 7.74 -11.49 30.96
CA GLU A 178 8.28 -12.72 30.38
C GLU A 178 9.77 -12.59 30.10
N TYR A 179 10.20 -11.42 29.63
CA TYR A 179 11.62 -11.12 29.42
C TYR A 179 12.41 -11.19 30.73
N MET A 180 11.91 -10.58 31.79
CA MET A 180 12.55 -10.63 33.11
C MET A 180 12.58 -12.07 33.66
N ALA A 181 11.49 -12.82 33.53
CA ALA A 181 11.45 -14.23 33.91
C ALA A 181 12.41 -15.10 33.08
N TYR A 182 12.65 -14.76 31.80
CA TYR A 182 13.61 -15.44 30.94
C TYR A 182 15.06 -15.16 31.36
N LEU A 183 15.36 -13.94 31.84
CA LEU A 183 16.68 -13.61 32.37
C LEU A 183 17.01 -14.41 33.65
N ASP A 184 16.03 -14.74 34.47
CA ASP A 184 16.21 -15.49 35.72
C ASP A 184 16.33 -17.01 35.53
N LYS A 185 16.09 -17.54 34.32
CA LYS A 185 16.23 -18.98 34.05
C LYS A 185 17.68 -19.45 34.13
N LYS A 186 17.93 -20.50 34.91
CA LYS A 186 19.27 -21.06 35.18
C LYS A 186 19.99 -21.61 33.93
N SER A 187 19.25 -21.99 32.89
CA SER A 187 19.77 -22.39 31.59
C SER A 187 18.67 -22.26 30.53
N PRO A 188 18.76 -21.31 29.58
CA PRO A 188 17.82 -21.24 28.48
C PRO A 188 18.16 -22.31 27.44
N ASP A 189 17.48 -23.46 27.52
CA ASP A 189 17.57 -24.51 26.51
C ASP A 189 16.80 -24.07 25.25
N PRO A 190 17.42 -24.04 24.05
CA PRO A 190 16.74 -23.69 22.79
C PRO A 190 15.65 -24.68 22.39
N THR A 191 15.49 -25.81 23.10
CA THR A 191 14.55 -26.88 22.75
C THR A 191 13.39 -27.09 23.72
N SER A 192 13.16 -26.19 24.70
CA SER A 192 12.01 -26.29 25.60
C SER A 192 10.70 -26.13 24.82
N LYS A 193 10.17 -27.25 24.32
CA LYS A 193 8.82 -27.38 23.77
C LYS A 193 7.85 -26.74 24.75
N ARG A 194 7.05 -25.80 24.24
CA ARG A 194 5.86 -25.28 24.88
C ARG A 194 4.92 -26.47 25.10
N ASN A 195 4.93 -27.06 26.29
CA ASN A 195 3.86 -27.96 26.69
C ASN A 195 2.63 -27.10 26.93
N SER A 196 1.56 -27.56 26.29
CA SER A 196 0.18 -27.07 26.24
C SER A 196 -0.34 -26.47 27.54
#